data_AF-A0A950IBG1-F1
#
_entry.id   AF-A0A950IBG1-F1
#
_cell.length_a   1.000
_cell.length_b   1.000
_cell.length_c   1.000
_cell.angle_alpha   90.00
_cell.angle_beta   90.00
_cell.angle_gamma   90.00
#
_symmetry.space_group_name_H-M   'P 1'
#
loop_
_entity.id
_entity.type
_entity.pdbx_description
1 polymer ?
#
loop_
_entity_poly.entity_id
_entity_poly.type
_entity_poly.pdbx_seq_one_letter_code
_entity_poly.pdbx_strand_id
1 'polypeptide(L)' 'MRRILSCFLTLLTGMTLAGGASCVWANERTFTVGVEDYPNFLPYSEFKNDTYGGLGRAILDAFAKKHGYKFEY' A
#
# COMPACT_ATOMS: atom_id res chain seq x y z
N MET A 1 18.38 10.86 53.40
CA MET A 1 17.20 10.78 52.51
C MET A 1 17.52 11.17 51.05
N ARG A 2 18.68 10.81 50.49
CA ARG A 2 19.05 11.18 49.10
C ARG A 2 19.24 9.98 48.15
N ARG A 3 19.18 8.74 48.66
CA ARG A 3 19.40 7.52 47.87
C ARG A 3 18.12 6.85 47.37
N ILE A 4 16.95 7.23 47.90
CA ILE A 4 15.65 6.65 47.51
C ILE A 4 15.11 7.34 46.24
N LEU A 5 15.49 8.60 45.99
CA LEU A 5 15.05 9.36 44.82
C LEU A 5 15.73 8.91 43.52
N SER A 6 16.90 8.27 43.60
CA SER A 6 17.65 7.79 42.44
C SER A 6 17.13 6.46 41.86
N CYS A 7 16.30 5.70 42.58
CA CYS A 7 15.67 4.48 42.06
C CYS A 7 14.35 4.74 41.32
N PHE A 8 13.66 5.84 41.62
CA PHE A 8 12.40 6.18 40.95
C PHE A 8 12.61 6.83 39.59
N LEU A 9 13.75 7.50 39.38
CA LEU A 9 14.04 8.18 38.12
C LEU A 9 14.56 7.23 37.03
N THR A 10 15.15 6.10 37.41
CA THR A 10 15.63 5.06 36.48
C THR A 10 14.56 4.07 36.05
N LEU A 11 13.41 3.99 36.73
CA LEU A 11 12.30 3.13 36.31
C LEU A 11 11.45 3.72 35.19
N LEU A 12 11.47 5.05 34.99
CA LEU A 12 10.60 5.73 34.02
C LEU A 12 11.21 5.85 32.62
N THR A 13 12.52 5.60 32.47
CA THR A 13 13.24 5.70 31.19
C THR A 13 13.31 4.37 30.42
N GLY A 14 12.84 3.27 31.02
CA GLY A 14 12.91 1.92 30.42
C GLY A 14 11.75 1.52 29.50
N MET A 15 10.72 2.37 29.34
CA MET A 15 9.45 1.99 28.70
C MET A 15 9.22 2.58 27.29
N THR A 16 10.22 3.19 26.65
CA THR A 16 10.04 3.90 25.37
C THR A 16 10.63 3.21 24.13
N LEU A 17 11.12 1.98 24.21
CA LEU A 17 11.83 1.32 23.08
C LEU A 17 11.24 -0.02 22.61
N ALA A 18 9.98 -0.34 22.97
CA ALA A 18 9.27 -1.53 22.46
C ALA A 18 8.10 -1.18 21.53
N GLY A 19 7.98 0.08 21.10
CA GLY A 19 7.14 0.49 19.98
C GLY A 19 7.81 0.18 18.65
N GLY A 20 8.27 -1.06 18.46
CA GLY A 20 8.56 -1.56 17.13
C GLY A 20 7.24 -1.50 16.38
N ALA A 21 7.07 -0.48 15.55
CA ALA A 21 6.03 -0.46 14.55
C ALA A 21 6.23 -1.74 13.75
N SER A 22 5.46 -2.78 14.09
CA SER A 22 5.25 -3.91 13.22
C SER A 22 4.60 -3.31 12.00
N CYS A 23 5.41 -2.87 11.04
CA CYS A 23 5.00 -2.77 9.66
C CYS A 23 4.55 -4.18 9.31
N VAL A 24 3.27 -4.45 9.52
CA VAL A 24 2.60 -5.55 8.85
C VAL A 24 2.73 -5.18 7.39
N TRP A 25 3.67 -5.82 6.69
CA TRP A 25 3.74 -5.72 5.25
C TRP A 25 2.40 -6.27 4.77
N ALA A 26 1.46 -5.37 4.49
CA ALA A 26 0.23 -5.73 3.80
C ALA A 26 0.69 -6.31 2.48
N ASN A 27 0.63 -7.64 2.39
CA ASN A 27 1.09 -8.36 1.23
C ASN A 27 0.02 -8.16 0.16
N GLU A 28 0.12 -7.02 -0.54
CA GLU A 28 -0.81 -6.65 -1.60
C GLU A 28 -0.82 -7.76 -2.63
N ARG A 29 -1.99 -8.37 -2.81
CA ARG A 29 -2.12 -9.45 -3.78
C ARG A 29 -2.02 -8.84 -5.18
N THR A 30 -1.01 -9.28 -5.92
CA THR A 30 -0.79 -8.85 -7.31
C THR A 30 -1.50 -9.80 -8.26
N PHE A 31 -2.25 -9.25 -9.22
CA PHE A 31 -2.90 -10.00 -10.28
C PHE A 31 -2.48 -9.47 -11.65
N THR A 32 -2.28 -10.39 -12.60
CA THR A 32 -2.08 -10.06 -14.01
C THR A 32 -3.43 -9.97 -14.71
N VAL A 33 -3.67 -8.89 -15.44
CA VAL A 33 -4.92 -8.60 -16.13
C VAL A 33 -4.64 -8.56 -17.63
N GLY A 34 -5.25 -9.48 -18.39
CA GLY A 34 -5.20 -9.41 -19.85
C GLY A 34 -6.04 -8.23 -20.37
N VAL A 35 -5.46 -7.44 -21.28
CA VAL A 35 -6.10 -6.27 -21.88
C VAL A 35 -6.07 -6.36 -23.40
N GLU A 36 -7.03 -5.72 -24.06
CA GLU A 36 -7.13 -5.64 -25.51
C GLU A 36 -7.19 -4.18 -25.94
N ASP A 37 -6.46 -3.82 -26.99
CA ASP A 37 -6.50 -2.49 -27.59
C ASP A 37 -7.72 -2.36 -28.51
N TYR A 38 -8.58 -1.34 -28.27
CA TYR A 38 -9.79 -1.11 -29.06
C TYR A 38 -9.78 0.28 -29.72
N PRO A 39 -9.16 0.44 -30.91
CA PRO A 39 -8.99 1.74 -31.57
C PRO A 39 -10.31 2.48 -31.87
N ASN A 40 -11.38 1.72 -32.14
CA ASN A 40 -12.69 2.27 -32.50
C ASN A 40 -13.62 2.48 -31.31
N PHE A 41 -13.19 2.13 -30.09
CA PHE A 41 -13.98 2.22 -28.87
C PHE A 41 -13.22 3.00 -27.79
N LEU A 42 -12.57 4.09 -28.18
CA LEU A 42 -12.06 5.05 -27.21
C LEU A 42 -13.23 5.71 -26.45
N PRO A 43 -13.06 6.03 -25.16
CA PRO A 43 -11.85 5.88 -24.34
C PRO A 43 -11.86 4.59 -23.48
N TYR A 44 -12.53 3.53 -23.91
CA TYR A 44 -12.79 2.37 -23.03
C TYR A 44 -11.53 1.53 -22.75
N SER A 45 -10.70 1.29 -23.78
CA SER A 45 -9.48 0.49 -23.70
C SER A 45 -8.49 0.99 -24.75
N GLU A 46 -7.29 1.39 -24.34
CA GLU A 46 -6.23 1.84 -25.26
C GLU A 46 -4.89 1.28 -24.78
N PHE A 47 -4.07 0.75 -25.69
CA PHE A 47 -2.67 0.42 -25.42
C PHE A 47 -1.76 1.29 -26.28
N LYS A 48 -0.99 2.17 -25.66
CA LYS A 48 -0.12 3.12 -26.38
C LYS A 48 1.17 3.36 -25.63
N ASN A 49 2.30 3.36 -26.36
CA ASN A 49 3.63 3.59 -25.80
C ASN A 49 3.92 2.72 -24.55
N ASP A 50 3.69 1.41 -24.69
CA ASP A 50 3.85 0.41 -23.61
C ASP A 50 3.02 0.68 -22.34
N THR A 51 1.94 1.44 -22.48
CA THR A 51 1.04 1.79 -21.38
C THR A 51 -0.39 1.46 -21.74
N TYR A 52 -1.03 0.60 -20.94
CA TYR A 52 -2.46 0.38 -21.00
C TYR A 52 -3.23 1.55 -20.36
N GLY A 53 -4.34 1.98 -20.93
CA GLY A 53 -5.13 3.12 -20.48
C GLY A 53 -6.62 3.00 -20.78
N GLY A 54 -7.34 4.08 -20.48
CA GLY A 54 -8.79 4.17 -20.70
C GLY A 54 -9.64 3.91 -19.47
N LEU A 55 -10.95 3.90 -19.68
CA LEU A 55 -11.96 3.74 -18.63
C LEU A 55 -11.83 2.39 -17.92
N GLY A 56 -11.52 1.31 -18.64
CA GLY A 56 -11.31 -0.02 -18.08
C GLY A 56 -10.22 -0.01 -17.01
N ARG A 57 -9.06 0.56 -17.32
CA ARG A 57 -7.96 0.76 -16.34
C ARG A 57 -8.42 1.58 -15.14
N ALA A 58 -9.11 2.70 -15.35
CA ALA A 58 -9.54 3.57 -14.25
C ALA A 58 -10.50 2.86 -13.27
N ILE A 59 -11.41 2.03 -13.77
CA ILE A 59 -12.33 1.23 -12.95
C ILE A 59 -11.56 0.18 -12.16
N LEU A 60 -10.65 -0.54 -12.81
CA LEU A 60 -9.86 -1.60 -12.19
C LEU A 60 -8.88 -1.05 -11.14
N ASP A 61 -8.24 0.09 -11.39
CA ASP A 61 -7.37 0.77 -10.43
C ASP A 61 -8.16 1.23 -9.18
N ALA A 62 -9.38 1.74 -9.37
CA ALA A 62 -10.26 2.11 -8.25
C ALA A 62 -10.69 0.88 -7.43
N PHE A 63 -10.99 -0.23 -8.10
CA PHE A 63 -11.30 -1.50 -7.45
C PHE A 63 -10.09 -2.03 -6.66
N ALA A 64 -8.91 -2.08 -7.27
CA ALA A 64 -7.68 -2.54 -6.64
C ALA A 64 -7.35 -1.72 -5.38
N LYS A 65 -7.46 -0.38 -5.47
CA LYS A 65 -7.26 0.53 -4.33
C LYS A 65 -8.21 0.24 -3.17
N LYS A 66 -9.48 -0.05 -3.46
CA LYS A 66 -10.48 -0.36 -2.43
C LYS A 66 -10.18 -1.67 -1.69
N HIS A 67 -9.52 -2.62 -2.34
CA HIS A 67 -9.31 -3.97 -1.84
C HIS A 67 -7.87 -4.29 -1.43
N GLY A 68 -6.93 -3.34 -1.57
CA GLY A 68 -5.52 -3.58 -1.28
C GLY A 68 -4.88 -4.57 -2.26
N TYR A 69 -5.29 -4.50 -3.53
CA TYR A 69 -4.69 -5.28 -4.62
C TYR A 69 -3.77 -4.42 -5.47
N LYS A 70 -2.88 -5.10 -6.19
CA LYS A 70 -2.09 -4.52 -7.27
C LYS A 70 -2.47 -5.21 -8.57
N PHE A 71 -2.67 -4.43 -9.64
CA PHE A 71 -2.87 -4.96 -10.98
C PHE A 71 -1.67 -4.65 -11.86
N GLU A 72 -1.25 -5.65 -12.62
CA GLU A 72 -0.30 -5.56 -13.72
C GLU A 72 -1.07 -5.86 -14.99
N TYR A 73 -1.10 -4.89 -15.90
CA TYR A 73 -1.87 -4.91 -17.14
C TYR A 73 -0.97 -5.28 -18.32
#